data_AF-C6J345-F1
#
_entry.id   AF-C6J345-F1
#
_cell.length_a   1.000
_cell.length_b   1.000
_cell.length_c   1.000
_cell.angle_alpha   90.00
_cell.angle_beta   90.00
_cell.angle_gamma   90.00
#
_symmetry.space_group_name_H-M   'P 1'
#
loop_
_entity.id
_entity.type
_entity.pdbx_description
1 polymer ?
#
loop_
_entity_poly.entity_id
_entity_poly.type
_entity_poly.pdbx_seq_one_letter_code
_entity_poly.pdbx_strand_id
1 'polypeptide(L)'
;METNPIDSPIDIRIFNYGEIYMIKDKLVSFPESRYTSGRTLHDKRMVCIIHHCESNGNKHIWTVNAAPLSTRTDMKRDTDLELEPEEGNYFNRKSLIRLGAAQPFLKVDLEGPVGKLNTGQLMLLSALQLKLAGIDI
;
A
#
# COMPACT_ATOMS: atom_id res chain seq x y z
N MET A 1 29.99 0.34 -17.89
CA MET A 1 28.69 0.89 -17.48
C MET A 1 28.80 1.11 -15.99
N GLU A 2 28.92 2.37 -15.60
CA GLU A 2 29.10 2.77 -14.20
C GLU A 2 27.83 2.44 -13.41
N THR A 3 27.94 1.54 -12.44
CA THR A 3 26.95 1.43 -11.39
C THR A 3 27.13 2.66 -10.50
N ASN A 4 26.26 3.66 -10.64
CA ASN A 4 26.12 4.65 -9.58
C ASN A 4 25.68 3.87 -8.32
N PRO A 5 26.52 3.79 -7.27
CA PRO A 5 26.03 3.28 -6.00
C PRO A 5 24.96 4.27 -5.55
N ILE A 6 23.78 3.78 -5.19
CA ILE A 6 22.80 4.59 -4.47
C ILE A 6 23.54 5.07 -3.22
N ASP A 7 23.75 6.39 -3.09
CA ASP A 7 24.32 7.05 -1.91
C ASP A 7 23.39 6.79 -0.72
N SER A 8 23.55 5.61 -0.13
CA SER A 8 22.85 5.09 1.04
C SER A 8 21.30 4.95 0.94
N PRO A 9 20.73 3.75 1.12
CA PRO A 9 19.28 3.55 1.27
C PRO A 9 18.76 4.02 2.66
N ILE A 10 19.44 4.97 3.29
CA ILE A 10 19.06 5.51 4.60
C ILE A 10 17.90 6.47 4.39
N ASP A 11 16.73 6.05 4.85
CA ASP A 11 15.53 6.87 4.90
C ASP A 11 15.17 7.16 6.35
N ILE A 12 15.16 8.44 6.72
CA ILE A 12 14.85 8.92 8.07
C ILE A 12 13.35 9.23 8.27
N ARG A 13 12.53 9.08 7.23
CA ARG A 13 11.08 9.28 7.32
C ARG A 13 10.44 8.21 8.20
N ILE A 14 9.38 8.60 8.89
CA ILE A 14 8.54 7.69 9.67
C ILE A 14 7.27 7.42 8.86
N PHE A 15 7.02 6.16 8.56
CA PHE A 15 5.87 5.72 7.77
C PHE A 15 4.77 5.23 8.72
N ASN A 16 3.67 5.98 8.84
CA ASN A 16 2.64 5.66 9.81
C ASN A 16 1.58 4.71 9.23
N TYR A 17 1.02 3.87 10.09
CA TYR A 17 -0.09 2.98 9.73
C TYR A 17 -1.27 3.77 9.16
N GLY A 18 -1.79 3.30 8.02
CA GLY A 18 -2.89 3.93 7.27
C GLY A 18 -2.50 5.14 6.43
N GLU A 19 -1.23 5.54 6.38
CA GLU A 19 -0.78 6.54 5.41
C GLU A 19 -0.73 5.97 4.00
N ILE A 20 -1.03 6.82 3.03
CA ILE A 20 -1.06 6.47 1.61
C ILE A 20 0.09 7.17 0.91
N TYR A 21 0.85 6.40 0.14
CA TYR A 21 2.00 6.85 -0.64
C TYR A 21 1.82 6.49 -2.11
N MET A 22 2.51 7.22 -2.98
CA MET A 22 2.62 6.91 -4.39
C MET A 22 3.90 6.10 -4.65
N ILE A 23 3.81 5.15 -5.58
CA ILE A 23 4.94 4.36 -6.07
C ILE A 23 4.79 4.12 -7.57
N LYS A 24 5.88 3.87 -8.28
CA LYS A 24 5.83 3.43 -9.69
C LYS A 24 5.05 2.11 -9.79
N ASP A 25 4.01 2.05 -10.63
CA ASP A 25 3.13 0.86 -10.69
C ASP A 25 3.90 -0.40 -11.09
N LYS A 26 4.98 -0.26 -11.87
CA LYS A 26 5.85 -1.38 -12.24
C LYS A 26 6.50 -2.10 -11.05
N LEU A 27 6.61 -1.44 -9.89
CA LEU A 27 7.12 -2.03 -8.64
C LEU A 27 6.03 -2.75 -7.84
N VAL A 28 4.76 -2.61 -8.25
CA VAL A 28 3.62 -3.28 -7.63
C VAL A 28 3.39 -4.63 -8.30
N SER A 29 3.34 -5.69 -7.49
CA SER A 29 3.01 -7.04 -7.95
C SER A 29 1.60 -7.39 -7.50
N PHE A 30 0.76 -7.76 -8.46
CA PHE A 30 -0.54 -8.38 -8.20
C PHE A 30 -0.40 -9.87 -8.52
N PRO A 31 -0.45 -10.79 -7.55
CA PRO A 31 -0.25 -12.22 -7.79
C PRO A 31 -1.16 -12.79 -8.89
N GLU A 32 -2.40 -12.32 -8.96
CA GLU A 32 -3.41 -12.76 -9.92
C GLU A 32 -3.11 -12.31 -11.37
N SER A 33 -2.22 -11.34 -11.57
CA SER A 33 -1.89 -10.83 -12.91
C SER A 33 -1.24 -11.87 -13.82
N ARG A 34 -0.70 -12.96 -13.25
CA ARG A 34 -0.17 -14.12 -14.01
C ARG A 34 -1.27 -14.94 -14.68
N TYR A 35 -2.47 -14.91 -14.11
CA TYR A 35 -3.62 -15.72 -14.54
C TYR A 35 -4.74 -14.87 -15.13
N THR A 36 -4.58 -13.54 -15.11
CA THR A 36 -5.59 -12.60 -15.61
C THR A 36 -4.97 -11.66 -16.64
N SER A 37 -5.38 -11.81 -17.89
CA SER A 37 -5.00 -10.93 -18.99
C SER A 37 -5.79 -9.61 -18.91
N GLY A 38 -5.48 -8.77 -17.92
CA GLY A 38 -6.29 -7.56 -17.69
C GLY A 38 -5.66 -6.46 -16.83
N ARG A 39 -4.42 -6.61 -16.37
CA ARG A 39 -3.77 -5.52 -15.62
C ARG A 39 -3.35 -4.41 -16.59
N THR A 40 -3.96 -3.25 -16.44
CA THR A 40 -3.45 -2.01 -17.04
C THR A 40 -2.34 -1.48 -16.14
N LEU A 41 -1.13 -1.34 -16.69
CA LEU A 41 -0.01 -0.71 -16.00
C LEU A 41 -0.16 0.81 -16.10
N HIS A 42 -0.12 1.49 -14.96
CA HIS A 42 -0.07 2.95 -14.90
C HIS A 42 1.35 3.43 -14.60
N ASP A 43 1.60 4.73 -14.69
CA ASP A 43 2.92 5.28 -14.31
C ASP A 43 3.16 5.16 -12.80
N LYS A 44 2.11 5.45 -12.02
CA LYS A 44 2.13 5.38 -10.56
C LYS A 44 0.85 4.75 -10.01
N ARG A 45 0.96 4.20 -8.81
CA ARG A 45 -0.13 3.62 -8.03
C ARG A 45 0.00 4.04 -6.57
N MET A 46 -1.13 4.18 -5.91
CA MET A 46 -1.16 4.39 -4.47
C MET A 46 -0.99 3.07 -3.70
N VAL A 47 -0.30 3.13 -2.57
CA VAL A 47 -0.14 2.04 -1.61
C VAL A 47 -0.44 2.56 -0.21
N CYS A 48 -1.11 1.77 0.62
CA CYS A 48 -1.40 2.09 2.02
C CYS A 48 -0.44 1.35 2.93
N ILE A 49 0.21 2.02 3.87
CA ILE A 49 1.01 1.37 4.92
C ILE A 49 0.06 0.58 5.82
N ILE A 50 0.30 -0.72 5.95
CA ILE A 50 -0.62 -1.62 6.67
C ILE A 50 -0.03 -2.19 7.95
N HIS A 51 1.26 -1.97 8.24
CA HIS A 51 1.85 -2.44 9.50
C HIS A 51 2.05 -1.29 10.46
N HIS A 52 1.58 -1.47 11.69
CA HIS A 52 1.90 -0.57 12.79
C HIS A 52 3.08 -1.18 13.57
N CYS A 53 4.31 -0.78 13.22
CA CYS A 53 5.50 -1.26 13.92
C CYS A 53 6.62 -0.22 13.92
N GLU A 54 7.49 -0.28 14.93
CA GLU A 54 8.63 0.63 15.09
C GLU A 54 9.62 0.57 13.91
N SER A 55 9.65 -0.57 13.21
CA SER A 55 10.48 -0.77 12.02
C SER A 55 10.21 0.25 10.90
N ASN A 56 9.00 0.79 10.86
CA ASN A 56 8.64 1.81 9.88
C ASN A 56 9.49 3.09 10.04
N GLY A 57 9.89 3.46 11.27
CA GLY A 57 10.77 4.60 11.53
C GLY A 57 12.26 4.26 11.59
N ASN A 58 12.63 2.97 11.54
CA ASN A 58 14.02 2.55 11.64
C ASN A 58 14.75 2.75 10.30
N LYS A 59 15.72 3.67 10.28
CA LYS A 59 16.54 3.99 9.10
C LYS A 59 17.39 2.83 8.55
N HIS A 60 17.63 1.81 9.36
CA HIS A 60 18.36 0.60 8.96
C HIS A 60 17.46 -0.45 8.32
N ILE A 61 16.14 -0.28 8.41
CA ILE A 61 15.16 -1.13 7.75
C ILE A 61 14.69 -0.40 6.50
N TRP A 62 15.02 -0.96 5.34
CA TRP A 62 14.81 -0.29 4.06
C TRP A 62 13.40 -0.43 3.52
N THR A 63 12.62 -1.36 4.07
CA THR A 63 11.29 -1.68 3.56
C THR A 63 10.20 -1.36 4.54
N VAL A 64 9.00 -1.07 4.01
CA VAL A 64 7.75 -1.04 4.76
C VAL A 64 6.72 -1.93 4.06
N ASN A 65 5.88 -2.60 4.83
CA ASN A 65 4.79 -3.38 4.27
C ASN A 65 3.60 -2.48 3.96
N ALA A 66 3.17 -2.52 2.70
CA ALA A 66 2.03 -1.75 2.22
C ALA A 66 1.15 -2.61 1.32
N ALA A 67 -0.13 -2.26 1.24
CA ALA A 67 -1.09 -2.89 0.35
C ALA A 67 -1.43 -1.95 -0.81
N PRO A 68 -1.39 -2.41 -2.06
CA PRO A 68 -1.67 -1.57 -3.22
C PRO A 68 -3.16 -1.27 -3.35
N LEU A 69 -3.44 -0.08 -3.89
CA LEU A 69 -4.80 0.35 -4.16
C LEU A 69 -5.21 -0.02 -5.59
N SER A 70 -6.46 -0.41 -5.75
CA SER A 70 -7.04 -0.76 -7.05
C SER A 70 -8.42 -0.16 -7.22
N THR A 71 -8.70 0.34 -8.42
CA THR A 71 -10.03 0.86 -8.80
C THR A 71 -10.93 -0.26 -9.36
N ARG A 72 -10.41 -1.49 -9.49
CA ARG A 72 -11.15 -2.68 -9.91
C ARG A 72 -11.97 -3.22 -8.73
N THR A 73 -13.04 -2.51 -8.38
CA THR A 73 -13.94 -2.88 -7.28
C THR A 73 -14.67 -4.20 -7.55
N ASP A 74 -14.78 -4.62 -8.81
CA ASP A 74 -15.28 -5.92 -9.24
C ASP A 74 -14.41 -7.09 -8.76
N MET A 75 -13.15 -6.85 -8.42
CA MET A 75 -12.20 -7.86 -7.94
C MET A 75 -12.13 -7.93 -6.40
N LYS A 76 -13.05 -7.28 -5.68
CA LYS A 76 -13.06 -7.22 -4.23
C LYS A 76 -13.03 -8.62 -3.61
N ARG A 77 -12.11 -8.82 -2.66
CA ARG A 77 -12.08 -9.96 -1.75
C ARG A 77 -12.63 -9.56 -0.39
N ASP A 78 -12.94 -10.57 0.39
CA ASP A 78 -13.54 -10.44 1.72
C ASP A 78 -12.57 -9.92 2.79
N THR A 79 -11.30 -9.74 2.42
CA THR A 79 -10.21 -9.12 3.18
C THR A 79 -9.81 -7.75 2.61
N ASP A 80 -10.39 -7.30 1.50
CA ASP A 80 -10.07 -6.00 0.91
C ASP A 80 -10.88 -4.88 1.55
N LEU A 81 -10.24 -3.76 1.89
CA LEU A 81 -10.92 -2.58 2.40
C LEU A 81 -11.42 -1.72 1.24
N GLU A 82 -12.71 -1.49 1.19
CA GLU A 82 -13.34 -0.60 0.22
C GLU A 82 -13.32 0.84 0.73
N LEU A 83 -12.91 1.76 -0.15
CA LEU A 83 -12.79 3.18 0.12
C LEU A 83 -13.68 3.95 -0.84
N GLU A 84 -14.52 4.80 -0.27
CA GLU A 84 -15.30 5.78 -1.02
C GLU A 84 -14.46 7.05 -1.25
N PRO A 85 -14.71 7.80 -2.34
CA PRO A 85 -14.08 9.10 -2.54
C PRO A 85 -14.35 10.03 -1.35
N GLU A 86 -13.29 10.63 -0.79
CA GLU A 86 -13.42 11.62 0.28
C GLU A 86 -13.31 13.06 -0.28
N GLU A 87 -13.95 14.01 0.40
CA GLU A 87 -13.74 15.45 0.22
C GLU A 87 -12.35 15.84 0.78
N GLY A 88 -11.31 15.55 0.00
CA GLY A 88 -9.90 15.76 0.41
C GLY A 88 -8.87 15.40 -0.66
N ASN A 89 -9.30 15.05 -1.87
CA ASN A 89 -8.51 14.90 -3.10
C ASN A 89 -7.50 13.76 -3.20
N TYR A 90 -7.31 12.91 -2.18
CA TYR A 90 -6.39 11.76 -2.31
C TYR A 90 -7.06 10.51 -2.90
N PHE A 91 -8.40 10.47 -2.92
CA PHE A 91 -9.19 9.52 -3.71
C PHE A 91 -10.25 10.27 -4.51
N ASN A 92 -10.14 10.22 -5.84
CA ASN A 92 -11.17 10.79 -6.73
C ASN A 92 -12.18 9.76 -7.23
N ARG A 93 -11.99 8.50 -6.85
CA ARG A 93 -12.85 7.40 -7.27
C ARG A 93 -12.80 6.28 -6.25
N LYS A 94 -13.90 5.54 -6.21
CA LYS A 94 -14.07 4.35 -5.40
C LYS A 94 -12.92 3.37 -5.65
N SER A 95 -12.30 2.91 -4.58
CA SER A 95 -11.05 2.14 -4.63
C SER A 95 -11.05 1.04 -3.57
N LEU A 96 -10.17 0.05 -3.75
CA LEU A 96 -9.92 -1.02 -2.80
C LEU A 96 -8.48 -0.95 -2.32
N ILE A 97 -8.23 -1.09 -1.03
CA ILE A 97 -6.94 -1.52 -0.51
C ILE A 97 -6.91 -3.05 -0.59
N ARG A 98 -6.03 -3.58 -1.43
CA ARG A 98 -5.94 -5.02 -1.72
C ARG A 98 -5.02 -5.72 -0.71
N LEU A 99 -5.55 -6.12 0.45
CA LEU A 99 -4.74 -6.70 1.52
C LEU A 99 -4.08 -8.03 1.11
N GLY A 100 -4.76 -8.85 0.31
CA GLY A 100 -4.17 -10.09 -0.22
C GLY A 100 -3.02 -9.87 -1.21
N ALA A 101 -2.79 -8.63 -1.67
CA ALA A 101 -1.66 -8.24 -2.51
C ALA A 101 -0.63 -7.39 -1.73
N ALA A 102 -0.70 -7.39 -0.40
CA ALA A 102 0.28 -6.71 0.43
C ALA A 102 1.69 -7.25 0.19
N GLN A 103 2.66 -6.34 0.16
CA GLN A 103 4.05 -6.68 -0.09
C GLN A 103 5.00 -5.61 0.50
N PRO A 104 6.27 -5.96 0.74
CA PRO A 104 7.28 -4.99 1.14
C PRO A 104 7.64 -4.07 -0.03
N PHE A 105 7.77 -2.78 0.26
CA PHE A 105 8.27 -1.77 -0.66
C PHE A 105 9.48 -1.05 -0.07
N LEU A 106 10.44 -0.68 -0.91
CA LEU A 106 11.56 0.15 -0.47
C LEU A 106 11.06 1.55 -0.09
N LYS A 107 11.45 2.04 1.08
CA LYS A 107 11.09 3.36 1.60
C LYS A 107 11.44 4.46 0.59
N VAL A 108 12.63 4.39 -0.01
CA VAL A 108 13.13 5.36 -1.00
C VAL A 108 12.27 5.45 -2.28
N ASP A 109 11.52 4.41 -2.62
CA ASP A 109 10.63 4.41 -3.80
C ASP A 109 9.24 5.01 -3.49
N LEU A 110 8.94 5.29 -2.22
CA LEU A 110 7.66 5.86 -1.80
C LEU A 110 7.71 7.39 -1.85
N GLU A 111 6.77 7.97 -2.58
CA GLU A 111 6.55 9.40 -2.71
C GLU A 111 5.29 9.81 -1.90
N GLY A 112 5.39 10.80 -1.01
CA GLY A 112 4.27 11.21 -0.17
C GLY A 112 4.66 11.51 1.28
N PRO A 113 3.72 11.43 2.24
CA PRO A 113 2.36 10.88 2.10
C PRO A 113 1.43 11.75 1.25
N VAL A 114 0.50 11.13 0.51
CA VAL A 114 -0.52 11.81 -0.31
C VAL A 114 -1.90 11.77 0.31
N GLY A 115 -2.09 10.97 1.37
CA GLY A 115 -3.36 10.81 2.07
C GLY A 115 -3.21 9.94 3.32
N LYS A 116 -4.28 9.81 4.09
CA LYS A 116 -4.29 9.00 5.31
C LYS A 116 -5.71 8.53 5.62
N LEU A 117 -5.84 7.26 6.00
CA LEU A 117 -7.12 6.70 6.43
C LEU A 117 -7.63 7.37 7.72
N ASN A 118 -8.93 7.61 7.77
CA ASN A 118 -9.61 8.09 8.97
C ASN A 118 -9.76 6.97 10.03
N THR A 119 -10.12 7.32 11.26
CA THR A 119 -10.20 6.36 12.37
C THR A 119 -11.13 5.18 12.10
N GLY A 120 -12.27 5.40 11.44
CA GLY A 120 -13.20 4.33 11.08
C GLY A 120 -12.60 3.35 10.09
N GLN A 121 -11.94 3.87 9.05
CA GLN A 121 -11.23 3.07 8.06
C GLN A 121 -10.05 2.30 8.68
N LEU A 122 -9.31 2.91 9.61
CA LEU A 122 -8.23 2.25 10.34
C LEU A 122 -8.73 1.06 11.18
N MET A 123 -9.88 1.21 11.86
CA MET A 123 -10.49 0.10 12.61
C MET A 123 -10.90 -1.04 11.69
N LEU A 124 -11.54 -0.73 10.56
CA LEU A 124 -11.93 -1.72 9.56
C LEU A 124 -10.71 -2.41 8.94
N LEU A 125 -9.65 -1.66 8.62
CA LEU A 125 -8.40 -2.20 8.10
C LEU A 125 -7.81 -3.23 9.07
N SER A 126 -7.73 -2.90 10.36
CA SER A 126 -7.23 -3.81 11.39
C SER A 126 -8.06 -5.08 11.52
N ALA A 127 -9.39 -4.97 11.47
CA ALA A 127 -10.29 -6.14 11.50
C ALA A 127 -10.08 -7.05 10.28
N LEU A 128 -9.92 -6.47 9.09
CA LEU A 128 -9.65 -7.22 7.86
C LEU A 128 -8.27 -7.88 7.87
N GLN A 129 -7.27 -7.29 8.52
CA GLN A 129 -5.95 -7.90 8.70
C GLN A 129 -6.00 -9.11 9.63
N LEU A 130 -6.75 -9.04 10.73
CA LEU A 130 -6.97 -10.18 11.63
C LEU A 130 -7.66 -11.32 10.89
N LYS A 131 -8.70 -11.00 10.10
CA LYS A 131 -9.36 -11.97 9.23
C LYS A 131 -8.41 -12.60 8.21
N LEU A 132 -7.54 -11.79 7.57
CA LEU A 132 -6.52 -12.30 6.63
C LEU A 132 -5.52 -13.24 7.32
N ALA A 133 -5.21 -12.98 8.59
CA ALA A 133 -4.36 -13.85 9.40
C ALA A 133 -5.05 -15.15 9.86
N GLY A 134 -6.33 -15.34 9.53
CA GLY A 134 -7.13 -16.50 9.95
C GLY A 134 -7.53 -16.44 11.42
N ILE A 135 -7.56 -15.25 12.02
CA ILE A 135 -8.01 -15.05 13.39
C ILE A 135 -9.51 -14.75 13.35
N ASP A 136 -10.30 -15.63 13.95
CA ASP A 136 -11.74 -15.43 14.15
C ASP A 136 -11.97 -14.34 15.20
N ILE A 137 -12.84 -13.38 14.89
CA ILE A 137 -13.20 -12.23 15.75
C ILE A 137 -14.70 -12.24 16.02
#